data_AF-A0A1F9FSB8-F1
#
_entry.id   AF-A0A1F9FSB8-F1
#
_cell.length_a   1.000
_cell.length_b   1.000
_cell.length_c   1.000
_cell.angle_alpha   90.00
_cell.angle_beta   90.00
_cell.angle_gamma   90.00
#
_symmetry.space_group_name_H-M   'P 1'
#
loop_
_entity.id
_entity.type
_entity.pdbx_description
1 polymer ?
#
loop_
_entity_poly.entity_id
_entity_poly.type
_entity_poly.pdbx_seq_one_letter_code
_entity_poly.pdbx_strand_id
1 'polypeptide(L)'
;MEKITPWMIIFLQTLAGTIYTYLIWTGNATPAFMTWFIFFLAVLISLASYLLHENNSWRDNLCNTCDVLYVGLIMVVIVAVNGWKILPLSTLETYCAIAVLLILGMWTWKKNHAATFLATQALLIVGYFPTMEKIVIESRNTESFLAWGLIGAANLTGAISAGMSKKLLPFLYALRAVIMIAITLALMLKFS
;
A
#
# COMPACT_ATOMS: atom_id res chain seq x y z
N MET A 1 23.00 -10.32 6.35
CA MET A 1 21.63 -9.89 6.00
C MET A 1 21.59 -8.50 5.39
N GLU A 2 22.18 -7.48 6.03
CA GLU A 2 22.06 -6.06 5.60
C GLU A 2 22.39 -5.76 4.12
N LYS A 3 23.35 -6.46 3.51
CA LYS A 3 23.70 -6.24 2.09
C LYS A 3 22.70 -6.84 1.10
N ILE A 4 21.95 -7.86 1.48
CA ILE A 4 21.07 -8.65 0.58
C ILE A 4 19.61 -8.18 0.69
N THR A 5 19.18 -7.81 1.90
CA THR A 5 17.79 -7.41 2.18
C THR A 5 17.26 -6.32 1.23
N PRO A 6 17.98 -5.21 0.94
CA PRO A 6 17.50 -4.20 0.01
C PRO A 6 17.18 -4.75 -1.39
N TRP A 7 18.06 -5.60 -1.91
CA TRP A 7 17.89 -6.21 -3.23
C TRP A 7 16.72 -7.20 -3.27
N MET A 8 16.50 -7.95 -2.18
CA MET A 8 15.34 -8.82 -2.06
C MET A 8 14.03 -8.03 -2.07
N ILE A 9 13.94 -6.95 -1.29
CA ILE A 9 12.74 -6.09 -1.24
C ILE A 9 12.45 -5.52 -2.63
N ILE A 10 13.47 -4.96 -3.29
CA ILE A 10 13.33 -4.40 -4.63
C ILE A 10 12.88 -5.49 -5.60
N PHE A 11 13.56 -6.63 -5.65
CA PHE A 11 13.23 -7.72 -6.56
C PHE A 11 11.79 -8.21 -6.39
N LEU A 12 11.37 -8.48 -5.16
CA LEU A 12 10.02 -8.96 -4.86
C LEU A 12 8.95 -7.93 -5.23
N GLN A 13 9.18 -6.65 -4.91
CA GLN A 13 8.25 -5.57 -5.25
C GLN A 13 8.17 -5.36 -6.78
N THR A 14 9.31 -5.38 -7.48
CA THR A 14 9.34 -5.31 -8.95
C THR A 14 8.59 -6.45 -9.59
N LEU A 15 8.83 -7.68 -9.13
CA LEU A 15 8.17 -8.86 -9.64
C LEU A 15 6.66 -8.78 -9.39
N ALA A 16 6.26 -8.42 -8.16
CA ALA A 16 4.85 -8.27 -7.81
C ALA A 16 4.14 -7.20 -8.64
N GLY A 17 4.73 -5.99 -8.73
CA GLY A 17 4.20 -4.89 -9.53
C GLY A 17 4.08 -5.25 -11.00
N THR A 18 5.07 -5.96 -11.56
CA THR A 18 5.05 -6.40 -12.97
C THR A 18 3.93 -7.42 -13.23
N ILE A 19 3.83 -8.45 -12.39
CA ILE A 19 2.78 -9.47 -12.49
C ILE A 19 1.40 -8.81 -12.38
N TYR A 20 1.23 -7.96 -11.37
CA TYR A 20 -0.08 -7.39 -11.08
C TYR A 20 -0.54 -6.42 -12.16
N THR A 21 0.33 -5.53 -12.62
CA THR A 21 0.00 -4.61 -13.73
C THR A 21 -0.31 -5.35 -15.03
N TYR A 22 0.42 -6.43 -15.34
CA TYR A 22 0.10 -7.30 -16.48
C TYR A 22 -1.28 -7.95 -16.34
N LEU A 23 -1.64 -8.44 -15.15
CA LEU A 23 -2.95 -9.04 -14.89
C LEU A 23 -4.08 -8.03 -14.99
N ILE A 24 -3.88 -6.78 -14.53
CA ILE A 24 -4.86 -5.70 -14.72
C ILE A 24 -5.02 -5.39 -16.21
N TRP A 25 -3.91 -5.25 -16.94
CA TRP A 25 -3.91 -4.94 -18.36
C TRP A 25 -4.65 -6.00 -19.20
N THR A 26 -4.47 -7.27 -18.84
CA THR A 26 -5.12 -8.41 -19.52
C THR A 26 -6.53 -8.71 -19.01
N GLY A 27 -7.04 -7.95 -18.03
CA GLY A 27 -8.37 -8.13 -17.44
C GLY A 27 -8.50 -9.32 -16.49
N ASN A 28 -7.40 -10.00 -16.16
CA ASN A 28 -7.37 -11.13 -15.22
C ASN A 28 -7.39 -10.68 -13.75
N ALA A 29 -7.12 -9.41 -13.48
CA ALA A 29 -7.34 -8.77 -12.19
C ALA A 29 -8.22 -7.53 -12.38
N THR A 30 -9.25 -7.40 -11.56
CA THR A 30 -10.15 -6.24 -11.57
C THR A 30 -10.09 -5.54 -10.22
N PRO A 31 -9.02 -4.79 -9.92
CA PRO A 31 -8.85 -4.12 -8.64
C PRO A 31 -9.96 -3.13 -8.30
N ALA A 32 -10.12 -2.85 -7.00
CA ALA A 32 -10.91 -1.72 -6.53
C ALA A 32 -10.14 -0.41 -6.76
N PHE A 33 -10.65 0.50 -7.60
CA PHE A 33 -10.00 1.78 -7.90
C PHE A 33 -9.67 2.58 -6.62
N MET A 34 -10.62 2.64 -5.68
CA MET A 34 -10.46 3.43 -4.46
C MET A 34 -9.35 2.94 -3.54
N THR A 35 -9.08 1.63 -3.47
CA THR A 35 -7.94 1.10 -2.71
C THR A 35 -6.63 1.69 -3.22
N TRP A 36 -6.41 1.61 -4.53
CA TRP A 36 -5.17 2.08 -5.14
C TRP A 36 -5.04 3.61 -5.10
N PHE A 37 -6.17 4.32 -5.21
CA PHE A 37 -6.17 5.78 -5.09
C PHE A 37 -5.80 6.24 -3.67
N ILE A 38 -6.41 5.63 -2.64
CA ILE A 38 -6.09 5.93 -1.24
C ILE A 38 -4.64 5.56 -0.95
N PHE A 39 -4.19 4.37 -1.39
CA PHE A 39 -2.80 3.95 -1.22
C PHE A 39 -1.86 4.95 -1.87
N PHE A 40 -2.11 5.40 -3.10
CA PHE A 40 -1.22 6.32 -3.81
C PHE A 40 -0.98 7.61 -3.03
N LEU A 41 -2.06 8.24 -2.54
CA LEU A 41 -1.94 9.44 -1.71
C LEU A 41 -1.25 9.14 -0.38
N ALA A 42 -1.63 8.06 0.29
CA ALA A 42 -1.13 7.72 1.61
C ALA A 42 0.36 7.34 1.61
N VAL A 43 0.85 6.58 0.61
CA VAL A 43 2.27 6.19 0.53
C VAL A 43 3.15 7.39 0.21
N LEU A 44 2.67 8.35 -0.59
CA LEU A 44 3.37 9.61 -0.87
C LEU A 44 3.52 10.45 0.40
N ILE A 45 2.42 10.68 1.12
CA ILE A 45 2.44 11.47 2.36
C ILE A 45 3.28 10.75 3.43
N SER A 46 3.18 9.42 3.51
CA SER A 46 3.98 8.58 4.41
C SER A 46 5.47 8.74 4.12
N LEU A 47 5.90 8.61 2.85
CA LEU A 47 7.31 8.74 2.51
C LEU A 47 7.80 10.18 2.73
N ALA A 48 7.03 11.18 2.30
CA ALA A 48 7.39 12.58 2.50
C ALA A 48 7.54 12.92 3.99
N SER A 49 6.60 12.49 4.83
CA SER A 49 6.67 12.68 6.28
C SER A 49 7.85 11.94 6.89
N TYR A 50 8.14 10.72 6.41
CA TYR A 50 9.30 9.97 6.88
C TYR A 50 10.62 10.71 6.59
N LEU A 51 10.82 11.16 5.35
CA LEU A 51 12.04 11.86 4.91
C LEU A 51 12.23 13.22 5.59
N LEU A 52 11.13 13.91 5.90
CA LEU A 52 11.16 15.18 6.62
C LEU A 52 11.37 15.02 8.13
N HIS A 53 11.32 13.80 8.65
CA HIS A 53 11.60 13.50 10.05
C HIS A 53 13.09 13.13 10.24
N GLU A 54 13.80 13.85 11.10
CA GLU A 54 15.10 13.49 11.69
C GLU A 54 16.14 12.84 10.73
N ASN A 55 16.50 13.52 9.64
CA ASN A 55 17.55 13.07 8.68
C ASN A 55 17.36 11.64 8.12
N ASN A 56 16.14 11.12 8.12
CA ASN A 56 15.83 9.80 7.57
C ASN A 56 16.17 9.72 6.07
N SER A 57 16.70 8.56 5.64
CA SER A 57 16.97 8.29 4.23
C SER A 57 15.88 7.41 3.62
N TRP A 58 15.58 7.62 2.33
CA TRP A 58 14.65 6.76 1.57
C TRP A 58 15.06 5.28 1.61
N ARG A 59 16.37 5.01 1.74
CA ARG A 59 16.92 3.65 1.85
C ARG A 59 16.49 2.94 3.14
N ASP A 60 16.22 3.70 4.19
CA ASP A 60 15.84 3.14 5.49
C ASP A 60 14.39 2.67 5.51
N ASN A 61 13.57 3.18 4.59
CA ASN A 61 12.19 2.77 4.38
C ASN A 61 11.97 2.36 2.91
N LEU A 62 12.70 1.33 2.50
CA LEU A 62 12.65 0.78 1.14
C LEU A 62 11.27 0.27 0.74
N CYS A 63 10.51 -0.33 1.66
CA CYS A 63 9.14 -0.76 1.39
C CYS A 63 8.26 0.42 0.98
N ASN A 64 8.26 1.52 1.75
CA ASN A 64 7.49 2.71 1.39
C ASN A 64 7.98 3.35 0.09
N THR A 65 9.30 3.38 -0.13
CA THR A 65 9.89 3.93 -1.36
C THR A 65 9.46 3.14 -2.59
N CYS A 66 9.52 1.81 -2.54
CA CYS A 66 9.03 0.95 -3.61
C CYS A 66 7.52 1.11 -3.81
N ASP A 67 6.74 1.21 -2.73
CA ASP A 67 5.28 1.37 -2.84
C ASP A 67 4.90 2.66 -3.57
N VAL A 68 5.60 3.78 -3.36
CA VAL A 68 5.36 5.02 -4.12
C VAL A 68 5.47 4.79 -5.64
N LEU A 69 6.46 4.02 -6.07
CA LEU A 69 6.65 3.69 -7.49
C LEU A 69 5.58 2.72 -8.00
N TYR A 70 5.37 1.60 -7.29
CA TYR A 70 4.51 0.52 -7.78
C TYR A 70 3.02 0.81 -7.62
N VAL A 71 2.60 1.44 -6.52
CA VAL A 71 1.21 1.92 -6.38
C VAL A 71 0.91 2.98 -7.44
N GLY A 72 1.87 3.87 -7.73
CA GLY A 72 1.75 4.84 -8.83
C GLY A 72 1.58 4.17 -10.19
N LEU A 73 2.41 3.17 -10.51
CA LEU A 73 2.30 2.40 -11.75
C LEU A 73 0.97 1.66 -11.85
N ILE A 74 0.54 1.01 -10.76
CA ILE A 74 -0.74 0.30 -10.70
C ILE A 74 -1.90 1.27 -10.93
N MET A 75 -1.87 2.44 -10.30
CA MET A 75 -2.87 3.49 -10.54
C MET A 75 -2.92 3.93 -12.01
N VAL A 76 -1.76 4.16 -12.64
CA VAL A 76 -1.69 4.51 -14.06
C VAL A 76 -2.32 3.41 -14.93
N VAL A 77 -2.02 2.15 -14.65
CA VAL A 77 -2.56 1.01 -15.42
C VAL A 77 -4.06 0.85 -15.21
N ILE A 78 -4.56 0.96 -13.97
CA ILE A 78 -6.00 0.91 -13.68
C ILE A 78 -6.73 1.98 -14.48
N VAL A 79 -6.18 3.19 -14.53
CA VAL A 79 -6.77 4.33 -15.22
C VAL A 79 -6.71 4.18 -16.73
N ALA A 80 -5.62 3.64 -17.26
CA ALA A 80 -5.49 3.36 -18.68
C ALA A 80 -6.51 2.31 -19.15
N VAL A 81 -6.80 1.30 -18.33
CA VAL A 81 -7.74 0.22 -18.67
C VAL A 81 -9.20 0.61 -18.40
N ASN A 82 -9.48 1.25 -17.27
CA ASN A 82 -10.86 1.47 -16.79
C ASN A 82 -11.35 2.91 -16.91
N GLY A 83 -10.48 3.85 -17.28
CA GLY A 83 -10.75 5.29 -17.20
C GLY A 83 -10.76 5.81 -15.75
N TRP A 84 -10.99 7.11 -15.62
CA TRP A 84 -11.10 7.78 -14.31
C TRP A 84 -12.49 7.53 -13.71
N LYS A 85 -12.56 6.83 -12.57
CA LYS A 85 -13.82 6.40 -11.94
C LYS A 85 -13.92 6.78 -10.47
N ILE A 86 -13.57 8.03 -10.13
CA ILE A 86 -13.66 8.54 -8.75
C ILE A 86 -15.13 8.63 -8.26
N LEU A 87 -16.11 8.70 -9.17
CA LEU A 87 -17.51 8.95 -8.81
C LEU A 87 -18.46 7.98 -9.54
N PRO A 88 -19.58 7.57 -8.90
CA PRO A 88 -19.98 7.88 -7.51
C PRO A 88 -19.24 7.02 -6.46
N LEU A 89 -18.88 7.62 -5.32
CA LEU A 89 -18.29 6.90 -4.19
C LEU A 89 -19.37 6.15 -3.40
N SER A 90 -19.06 4.94 -2.94
CA SER A 90 -19.84 4.26 -1.91
C SER A 90 -19.77 5.02 -0.58
N THR A 91 -20.67 4.71 0.35
CA THR A 91 -20.65 5.27 1.71
C THR A 91 -19.32 5.01 2.41
N LEU A 92 -18.76 3.80 2.25
CA LEU A 92 -17.47 3.43 2.82
C LEU A 92 -16.32 4.22 2.19
N GLU A 93 -16.32 4.33 0.86
CA GLU A 93 -15.32 5.08 0.10
C GLU A 93 -15.36 6.58 0.44
N THR A 94 -16.55 7.12 0.72
CA THR A 94 -16.74 8.50 1.18
C THR A 94 -16.10 8.73 2.54
N TYR A 95 -16.30 7.83 3.51
CA TYR A 95 -15.62 7.93 4.81
C TYR A 95 -14.10 7.83 4.67
N CYS A 96 -13.61 6.95 3.79
CA CYS A 96 -12.19 6.84 3.50
C CYS A 96 -11.64 8.15 2.93
N ALA A 97 -12.32 8.75 1.95
CA ALA A 97 -11.92 10.03 1.35
C ALA A 97 -11.89 11.17 2.37
N ILE A 98 -12.89 11.25 3.27
CA ILE A 98 -12.91 12.24 4.36
C ILE A 98 -11.70 12.04 5.29
N ALA A 99 -11.38 10.79 5.65
CA ALA A 99 -10.21 10.49 6.48
C ALA A 99 -8.89 10.92 5.81
N VAL A 100 -8.74 10.72 4.49
CA VAL A 100 -7.59 11.22 3.72
C VAL A 100 -7.47 12.75 3.87
N LEU A 101 -8.57 13.48 3.68
CA LEU A 101 -8.59 14.94 3.74
C LEU A 101 -8.23 15.46 5.14
N LEU A 102 -8.73 14.82 6.20
CA LEU A 102 -8.39 15.18 7.58
C LEU A 102 -6.90 14.97 7.87
N ILE A 103 -6.31 13.88 7.38
CA ILE A 103 -4.88 13.60 7.56
C ILE A 103 -4.02 14.61 6.78
N LEU A 104 -4.43 14.97 5.56
CA LEU A 104 -3.79 16.03 4.78
C LEU A 104 -3.83 17.37 5.51
N GLY A 105 -4.97 17.74 6.10
CA GLY A 105 -5.11 18.96 6.91
C GLY A 105 -4.21 18.96 8.16
N MET A 106 -4.06 17.80 8.82
CA MET A 106 -3.13 17.67 9.95
C MET A 106 -1.67 17.79 9.52
N TRP A 107 -1.30 17.25 8.35
CA TRP A 107 0.06 17.30 7.82
C TRP A 107 0.52 18.73 7.55
N THR A 108 -0.34 19.56 6.95
CA THR A 108 0.02 20.95 6.62
C THR A 108 0.14 21.83 7.86
N TRP A 109 -0.65 21.59 8.91
CA TRP A 109 -0.65 22.42 10.11
C TRP A 109 0.45 22.04 11.10
N LYS A 110 0.56 20.78 11.52
CA LYS A 110 1.27 20.44 12.77
C LYS A 110 2.79 20.34 12.68
N LYS A 111 3.41 20.33 11.49
CA LYS A 111 4.87 20.09 11.26
C LYS A 111 5.46 18.90 12.03
N ASN A 112 4.62 18.06 12.65
CA ASN A 112 5.03 16.88 13.39
C ASN A 112 5.00 15.70 12.43
N HIS A 113 6.10 15.55 11.71
CA HIS A 113 6.24 14.58 10.64
C HIS A 113 6.12 13.12 11.12
N ALA A 114 6.54 12.81 12.36
CA ALA A 114 6.34 11.49 12.95
C ALA A 114 4.86 11.18 13.22
N ALA A 115 4.12 12.14 13.77
CA ALA A 115 2.68 11.98 13.99
C ALA A 115 1.92 11.82 12.67
N THR A 116 2.27 12.59 11.64
CA THR A 116 1.66 12.41 10.31
C THR A 116 1.99 11.03 9.75
N PHE A 117 3.25 10.58 9.84
CA PHE A 117 3.65 9.25 9.39
C PHE A 117 2.80 8.14 10.05
N LEU A 118 2.55 8.24 11.37
CA LEU A 118 1.71 7.27 12.08
C LEU A 118 0.24 7.37 11.65
N ALA A 119 -0.28 8.59 11.46
CA ALA A 119 -1.63 8.79 10.96
C ALA A 119 -1.82 8.20 9.54
N THR A 120 -0.82 8.32 8.66
CA THR A 120 -0.88 7.70 7.33
C THR A 120 -0.87 6.18 7.39
N GLN A 121 -0.31 5.55 8.44
CA GLN A 121 -0.42 4.10 8.59
C GLN A 121 -1.86 3.65 8.85
N ALA A 122 -2.61 4.42 9.65
CA ALA A 122 -4.04 4.18 9.85
C ALA A 122 -4.83 4.33 8.55
N LEU A 123 -4.48 5.32 7.73
CA LEU A 123 -5.08 5.52 6.41
C LEU A 123 -4.79 4.34 5.46
N LEU A 124 -3.54 3.86 5.47
CA LEU A 124 -3.14 2.69 4.70
C LEU A 124 -3.88 1.43 5.15
N ILE A 125 -4.25 1.28 6.43
CA ILE A 125 -5.10 0.16 6.88
C ILE A 125 -6.49 0.29 6.26
N VAL A 126 -7.10 1.47 6.35
CA VAL A 126 -8.44 1.75 5.79
C VAL A 126 -8.47 1.54 4.28
N GLY A 127 -7.38 1.86 3.57
CA GLY A 127 -7.28 1.68 2.12
C GLY A 127 -7.42 0.23 1.63
N TYR A 128 -7.29 -0.79 2.48
CA TYR A 128 -7.55 -2.18 2.09
C TYR A 128 -9.04 -2.50 1.99
N PHE A 129 -9.90 -1.72 2.68
CA PHE A 129 -11.30 -2.06 2.83
C PHE A 129 -12.07 -2.07 1.50
N PRO A 130 -11.86 -1.14 0.54
CA PRO A 130 -12.54 -1.23 -0.76
C PRO A 130 -12.21 -2.52 -1.53
N THR A 131 -10.95 -2.99 -1.52
CA THR A 131 -10.59 -4.30 -2.10
C THR A 131 -11.29 -5.45 -1.36
N MET A 132 -11.30 -5.44 -0.02
CA MET A 132 -11.97 -6.48 0.77
C MET A 132 -13.48 -6.49 0.54
N GLU A 133 -14.11 -5.33 0.56
CA GLU A 133 -15.53 -5.13 0.26
C GLU A 133 -15.86 -5.64 -1.14
N LYS A 134 -15.05 -5.31 -2.14
CA LYS A 134 -15.24 -5.78 -3.52
C LYS A 134 -15.21 -7.31 -3.62
N ILE A 135 -14.25 -7.97 -2.98
CA ILE A 135 -14.17 -9.45 -2.95
C ILE A 135 -15.42 -10.05 -2.30
N VAL A 136 -15.89 -9.46 -1.20
CA VAL A 136 -17.09 -9.93 -0.48
C VAL A 136 -18.36 -9.73 -1.31
N ILE A 137 -18.56 -8.54 -1.89
CA ILE A 137 -19.75 -8.19 -2.67
C ILE A 137 -19.81 -9.02 -3.96
N GLU A 138 -18.70 -9.14 -4.68
CA GLU A 138 -18.66 -9.95 -5.91
C GLU A 138 -18.61 -11.46 -5.64
N SER A 139 -18.41 -11.88 -4.38
CA SER A 139 -18.29 -13.28 -3.96
C SER A 139 -17.30 -14.10 -4.80
N ARG A 140 -16.25 -13.44 -5.31
CA ARG A 140 -15.18 -14.04 -6.11
C ARG A 140 -13.88 -13.29 -5.90
N ASN A 141 -12.76 -13.97 -6.07
CA ASN A 141 -11.45 -13.32 -6.07
C ASN A 141 -11.28 -12.43 -7.32
N THR A 142 -11.11 -11.13 -7.12
CA THR A 142 -10.85 -10.13 -8.17
C THR A 142 -9.38 -9.72 -8.25
N GLU A 143 -8.55 -10.31 -7.40
CA GLU A 143 -7.19 -9.90 -7.09
C GLU A 143 -6.17 -11.02 -7.37
N SER A 144 -4.89 -10.67 -7.53
CA SER A 144 -3.82 -11.64 -7.76
C SER A 144 -3.23 -12.15 -6.45
N PHE A 145 -3.58 -13.37 -6.05
CA PHE A 145 -3.01 -14.01 -4.85
C PHE A 145 -1.47 -14.00 -4.85
N LEU A 146 -0.86 -14.29 -6.00
CA LEU A 146 0.59 -14.31 -6.16
C LEU A 146 1.21 -12.92 -5.96
N ALA A 147 0.66 -11.88 -6.58
CA ALA A 147 1.22 -10.53 -6.45
C ALA A 147 1.13 -10.03 -5.01
N TRP A 148 -0.04 -10.19 -4.37
CA TRP A 148 -0.22 -9.81 -2.97
C TRP A 148 0.69 -10.62 -2.02
N GLY A 149 0.89 -11.92 -2.30
CA GLY A 149 1.85 -12.76 -1.57
C GLY A 149 3.30 -12.27 -1.68
N LEU A 150 3.73 -11.88 -2.88
CA LEU A 150 5.07 -11.31 -3.11
C LEU A 150 5.25 -9.96 -2.41
N ILE A 151 4.25 -9.08 -2.42
CA ILE A 151 4.27 -7.81 -1.65
C ILE A 151 4.35 -8.12 -0.15
N GLY A 152 3.60 -9.12 0.33
CA GLY A 152 3.66 -9.59 1.71
C GLY A 152 5.06 -10.08 2.10
N ALA A 153 5.70 -10.88 1.26
CA ALA A 153 7.06 -11.37 1.47
C ALA A 153 8.10 -10.23 1.49
N ALA A 154 7.96 -9.24 0.60
CA ALA A 154 8.81 -8.05 0.58
C ALA A 154 8.69 -7.25 1.89
N ASN A 155 7.46 -7.03 2.35
CA ASN A 155 7.19 -6.30 3.59
C ASN A 155 7.61 -7.10 4.82
N LEU A 156 7.48 -8.43 4.83
CA LEU A 156 8.01 -9.26 5.92
C LEU A 156 9.53 -9.13 6.01
N THR A 157 10.21 -9.17 4.87
CA THR A 157 11.67 -8.96 4.77
C THR A 157 12.06 -7.57 5.30
N GLY A 158 11.30 -6.53 4.92
CA GLY A 158 11.49 -5.16 5.40
C GLY A 158 11.28 -5.02 6.91
N ALA A 159 10.20 -5.62 7.45
CA ALA A 159 9.90 -5.59 8.88
C ALA A 159 11.00 -6.27 9.70
N ILE A 160 11.44 -7.47 9.30
CA ILE A 160 12.53 -8.18 9.99
C ILE A 160 13.79 -7.31 10.01
N SER A 161 14.17 -6.75 8.86
CA SER A 161 15.37 -5.90 8.77
C SER A 161 15.27 -4.65 9.64
N ALA A 162 14.14 -3.94 9.59
CA ALA A 162 13.94 -2.72 10.36
C ALA A 162 13.92 -3.00 11.88
N GLY A 163 13.32 -4.12 12.29
CA GLY A 163 13.31 -4.58 13.68
C GLY A 163 14.72 -4.88 14.19
N MET A 164 15.54 -5.58 13.41
CA MET A 164 16.94 -5.85 13.76
C MET A 164 17.78 -4.57 13.87
N SER A 165 17.54 -3.59 13.00
CA SER A 165 18.20 -2.28 13.04
C SER A 165 17.56 -1.28 14.02
N LYS A 166 16.56 -1.70 14.82
CA LYS A 166 15.81 -0.87 15.79
C LYS A 166 15.19 0.40 15.19
N LYS A 167 14.82 0.36 13.90
CA LYS A 167 14.17 1.48 13.19
C LYS A 167 12.65 1.35 13.30
N LEU A 168 12.06 2.07 14.25
CA LEU A 168 10.64 1.93 14.59
C LEU A 168 9.70 2.29 13.44
N LEU A 169 9.90 3.42 12.76
CA LEU A 169 8.97 3.88 11.71
C LEU A 169 8.93 2.95 10.49
N PRO A 170 10.07 2.52 9.89
CA PRO A 170 10.06 1.53 8.81
C PRO A 170 9.52 0.17 9.26
N PHE A 171 9.78 -0.22 10.51
CA PHE A 171 9.21 -1.46 11.08
C PHE A 171 7.68 -1.42 11.11
N LEU A 172 7.09 -0.34 11.64
CA LEU A 172 5.63 -0.18 11.71
C LEU A 172 5.00 -0.14 10.31
N TYR A 173 5.63 0.55 9.35
CA TYR A 173 5.16 0.60 7.96
C TYR A 173 5.03 -0.79 7.35
N ALA A 174 6.10 -1.58 7.45
CA ALA A 174 6.19 -2.89 6.84
C ALA A 174 5.33 -3.92 7.58
N LEU A 175 5.32 -3.91 8.92
CA LEU A 175 4.51 -4.81 9.73
C LEU A 175 3.02 -4.62 9.47
N ARG A 176 2.55 -3.37 9.38
CA ARG A 176 1.18 -3.03 9.01
C ARG A 176 0.80 -3.69 7.68
N ALA A 177 1.67 -3.59 6.67
CA ALA A 177 1.44 -4.21 5.37
C ALA A 177 1.29 -5.72 5.49
N VAL A 178 2.20 -6.39 6.21
CA VAL A 178 2.15 -7.85 6.42
C VAL A 178 0.82 -8.29 7.00
N ILE A 179 0.35 -7.62 8.05
CA ILE A 179 -0.92 -7.97 8.72
C ILE A 179 -2.10 -7.80 7.75
N MET A 180 -2.20 -6.65 7.09
CA MET A 180 -3.32 -6.37 6.19
C MET A 180 -3.31 -7.25 4.94
N ILE A 181 -2.13 -7.57 4.41
CA ILE A 181 -1.98 -8.49 3.29
C ILE A 181 -2.39 -9.90 3.72
N ALA A 182 -1.99 -10.37 4.89
CA ALA A 182 -2.40 -11.70 5.38
C ALA A 182 -3.93 -11.82 5.50
N ILE A 183 -4.60 -10.78 6.02
CA ILE A 183 -6.07 -10.73 6.09
C ILE A 183 -6.68 -10.76 4.67
N THR A 184 -6.12 -9.97 3.74
CA THR A 184 -6.63 -9.91 2.36
C THR A 184 -6.43 -11.24 1.64
N LEU A 185 -5.28 -11.90 1.79
CA LEU A 185 -5.00 -13.22 1.22
C LEU A 185 -5.94 -14.29 1.80
N ALA A 186 -6.20 -14.27 3.12
CA ALA A 186 -7.17 -15.17 3.74
C ALA A 186 -8.58 -14.97 3.15
N LEU A 187 -8.95 -13.71 2.89
CA LEU A 187 -10.20 -13.39 2.22
C LEU A 187 -10.24 -13.91 0.78
N MET A 188 -9.16 -13.74 0.00
CA MET A 188 -9.07 -14.29 -1.35
C MET A 188 -9.24 -15.81 -1.36
N LEU A 189 -8.58 -16.54 -0.44
CA LEU A 189 -8.70 -18.00 -0.33
C LEU A 189 -10.13 -18.47 -0.04
N LYS A 190 -10.89 -17.70 0.74
CA LYS A 190 -12.29 -18.00 1.03
C LYS A 190 -13.18 -17.92 -0.21
N PHE A 191 -12.86 -17.04 -1.16
CA PHE A 191 -13.64 -16.77 -2.37
C PHE A 191 -12.91 -17.19 -3.66
N SER A 192 -11.98 -18.16 -3.53
CA SER A 192 -11.16 -18.67 -4.64
C SER A 192 -11.76 -19.90 -5.29
#